data_AF-A0AA36NDU4-F1
#
_entry.id   AF-A0AA36NDU4-F1
#
_cell.length_a   1.000
_cell.length_b   1.000
_cell.length_c   1.000
_cell.angle_alpha   90.00
_cell.angle_beta   90.00
_cell.angle_gamma   90.00
#
_symmetry.space_group_name_H-M   'P 1'
#
loop_
_entity.id
_entity.type
_entity.pdbx_description
1 polymer ?
#
loop_
_entity_poly.entity_id
_entity_poly.type
_entity_poly.pdbx_seq_one_letter_code
_entity_poly.pdbx_strand_id
1 'polypeptide(L)'
;MRRALGLVGLSLLSRIMAFQITVNVVVPPELAGKTGKALLYVHDKMLADAPAGLAAEKALSMKDETLVLEADPNAEQVGKKAADMIQPAYYLSISGDVFADPAFSLSNGQVVTVTLRARSS
;
A
#
# COMPACT_ATOMS: atom_id res chain seq x y z
N MET A 1 -22.81 25.26 42.61
CA MET A 1 -22.80 26.06 41.36
C MET A 1 -21.53 25.69 40.59
N ARG A 2 -21.64 25.05 39.40
CA ARG A 2 -21.24 25.59 38.07
C ARG A 2 -19.73 25.93 38.00
N ARG A 3 -18.85 25.38 37.13
CA ARG A 3 -18.92 24.62 35.87
C ARG A 3 -17.58 23.90 35.63
N ALA A 4 -17.63 22.81 34.88
CA ALA A 4 -16.49 22.14 34.25
C ALA A 4 -15.83 23.01 33.16
N LEU A 5 -14.52 22.80 32.94
CA LEU A 5 -13.78 22.90 31.68
C LEU A 5 -12.41 22.25 32.00
N GLY A 6 -12.13 20.99 31.68
CA GLY A 6 -12.12 20.50 30.31
C GLY A 6 -10.76 20.78 29.68
N LEU A 7 -9.69 20.18 30.21
CA LEU A 7 -8.47 19.96 29.44
C LEU A 7 -8.32 18.46 29.20
N VAL A 8 -9.22 17.96 28.36
CA VAL A 8 -9.04 16.71 27.60
C VAL A 8 -7.93 17.00 26.58
N GLY A 9 -6.69 17.12 27.08
CA GLY A 9 -5.48 17.35 26.29
C GLY A 9 -4.70 16.07 26.03
N LEU A 10 -5.27 14.92 26.36
CA LEU A 10 -4.69 13.59 26.14
C LEU A 10 -5.62 12.81 25.20
N SER A 11 -5.03 12.23 24.15
CA SER A 11 -5.58 11.16 23.29
C SER A 11 -6.41 11.52 22.04
N LEU A 12 -6.33 12.76 21.55
CA LEU A 12 -6.73 13.10 20.17
C LEU A 12 -5.54 13.17 19.21
N LEU A 13 -4.34 12.73 19.64
CA LEU A 13 -3.28 12.26 18.73
C LEU A 13 -3.79 11.00 18.02
N SER A 14 -4.67 11.25 17.05
CA SER A 14 -4.75 10.58 15.77
C SER A 14 -4.17 9.16 15.81
N ARG A 15 -5.03 8.19 16.13
CA ARG A 15 -4.95 6.90 15.44
C ARG A 15 -5.18 7.20 13.96
N ILE A 16 -4.13 7.67 13.28
CA ILE A 16 -4.03 7.52 11.83
C ILE A 16 -4.04 6.00 11.71
N MET A 17 -5.20 5.43 11.39
CA MET A 17 -5.25 4.01 11.10
C MET A 17 -4.34 3.82 9.90
N ALA A 18 -3.17 3.22 10.13
CA ALA A 18 -2.23 2.92 9.06
C ALA A 18 -3.00 2.11 8.02
N PHE A 19 -2.98 2.57 6.76
CA PHE A 19 -3.56 1.81 5.69
C PHE A 19 -2.71 0.56 5.50
N GLN A 20 -3.33 -0.61 5.61
CA GLN A 20 -2.65 -1.89 5.55
C GLN A 20 -3.41 -2.83 4.64
N ILE A 21 -2.68 -3.63 3.89
CA ILE A 21 -3.23 -4.76 3.14
C ILE A 21 -2.44 -6.03 3.42
N THR A 22 -3.09 -7.16 3.23
CA THR A 22 -2.45 -8.48 3.20
C THR A 22 -2.41 -8.98 1.77
N VAL A 23 -1.26 -9.43 1.31
CA VAL A 23 -1.04 -9.95 -0.04
C VAL A 23 -0.63 -11.41 0.08
N ASN A 24 -1.47 -12.31 -0.41
CA ASN A 24 -1.12 -13.70 -0.62
C ASN A 24 -0.46 -13.83 -1.98
N VAL A 25 0.82 -14.15 -2.00
CA VAL A 25 1.62 -14.32 -3.20
C VAL A 25 1.68 -15.80 -3.53
N VAL A 26 1.24 -16.15 -4.74
CA VAL A 26 1.39 -17.50 -5.31
C VAL A 26 2.49 -17.45 -6.34
N VAL A 27 3.51 -18.29 -6.16
CA VAL A 27 4.73 -18.31 -6.97
C VAL A 27 4.82 -19.62 -7.73
N PRO A 28 4.64 -19.61 -9.06
CA PRO A 28 4.89 -20.77 -9.89
C PRO A 28 6.35 -21.27 -9.80
N PRO A 29 6.60 -22.60 -9.82
CA PRO A 29 7.94 -23.18 -9.67
C PRO A 29 8.98 -22.67 -10.68
N GLU A 30 8.54 -22.29 -11.88
CA GLU A 30 9.38 -21.75 -12.95
C GLU A 30 10.00 -20.38 -12.66
N LEU A 31 9.62 -19.73 -11.55
CA LEU A 31 10.17 -18.44 -11.12
C LEU A 31 11.35 -18.57 -10.14
N ALA A 32 11.83 -19.79 -9.91
CA ALA A 32 13.02 -20.01 -9.10
C ALA A 32 14.22 -19.19 -9.60
N GLY A 33 14.86 -18.44 -8.70
CA GLY A 33 16.01 -17.58 -9.01
C GLY A 33 15.68 -16.21 -9.62
N LYS A 34 14.39 -15.88 -9.78
CA LYS A 34 13.97 -14.54 -10.19
C LYS A 34 13.94 -13.57 -9.00
N THR A 35 13.83 -12.29 -9.29
CA THR A 35 13.65 -11.25 -8.27
C THR A 35 12.34 -10.49 -8.49
N GLY A 36 11.73 -10.07 -7.38
CA GLY A 36 10.51 -9.28 -7.44
C GLY A 36 10.28 -8.46 -6.19
N LYS A 37 9.51 -7.38 -6.34
CA LYS A 37 9.08 -6.51 -5.24
C LYS A 37 7.60 -6.24 -5.34
N ALA A 38 6.91 -6.27 -4.20
CA ALA A 38 5.56 -5.76 -4.06
C ALA A 38 5.62 -4.28 -3.66
N LEU A 39 4.95 -3.44 -4.45
CA LEU A 39 4.93 -1.99 -4.32
C LEU A 39 3.50 -1.53 -4.07
N LEU A 40 3.27 -0.86 -2.95
CA LEU A 40 2.01 -0.20 -2.63
C LEU A 40 2.14 1.27 -2.98
N TYR A 41 1.26 1.78 -3.82
CA TYR A 41 1.22 3.18 -4.21
C TYR A 41 -0.02 3.87 -3.66
N VAL A 42 0.10 5.17 -3.41
CA VAL A 42 -0.99 6.07 -3.03
C VAL A 42 -1.11 7.22 -4.03
N HIS A 43 -2.33 7.57 -4.37
CA HIS A 43 -2.64 8.70 -5.24
C HIS A 43 -3.99 9.31 -4.90
N ASP A 44 -4.17 10.58 -5.20
CA ASP A 44 -5.45 11.29 -5.22
C ASP A 44 -6.10 11.07 -6.59
N LYS A 45 -7.31 10.52 -6.61
CA LYS A 45 -8.07 10.29 -7.85
C LYS A 45 -8.33 11.58 -8.63
N MET A 46 -8.29 12.73 -7.96
CA MET A 46 -8.46 14.05 -8.59
C MET A 46 -7.21 14.53 -9.34
N LEU A 47 -6.06 13.87 -9.15
CA LEU A 47 -4.78 14.19 -9.78
C LEU A 47 -4.34 13.04 -10.70
N ALA A 48 -5.20 12.67 -11.65
CA ALA A 48 -4.99 11.50 -12.51
C ALA A 48 -3.67 11.53 -13.31
N ASP A 49 -3.16 12.73 -13.64
CA ASP A 49 -1.92 12.90 -14.41
C ASP A 49 -0.66 13.00 -13.54
N ALA A 50 -0.82 13.05 -12.21
CA ALA A 50 0.32 13.14 -11.29
C ALA A 50 0.84 11.76 -10.92
N PRO A 51 2.18 11.56 -10.90
CA PRO A 51 2.77 10.28 -10.52
C PRO A 51 2.38 9.92 -9.08
N ALA A 52 1.92 8.68 -8.89
CA ALA A 52 1.57 8.17 -7.57
C ALA A 52 2.79 8.15 -6.62
N GLY A 53 2.53 8.36 -5.33
CA GLY A 53 3.53 8.23 -4.28
C GLY A 53 3.75 6.77 -3.92
N LEU A 54 5.01 6.36 -3.70
CA LEU A 54 5.31 5.03 -3.17
C LEU A 54 5.04 5.01 -1.66
N ALA A 55 4.09 4.18 -1.22
CA ALA A 55 3.66 4.09 0.16
C ALA A 55 4.29 2.92 0.91
N ALA A 56 4.60 1.81 0.24
CA ALA A 56 5.33 0.70 0.83
C ALA A 56 6.07 -0.09 -0.25
N GLU A 57 7.17 -0.73 0.14
CA GLU A 57 7.91 -1.67 -0.71
C GLU A 57 8.30 -2.89 0.12
N LYS A 58 8.16 -4.08 -0.47
CA LYS A 58 8.64 -5.33 0.14
C LYS A 58 9.21 -6.28 -0.90
N ALA A 59 10.39 -6.82 -0.62
CA ALA A 59 10.99 -7.87 -1.44
C ALA A 59 10.16 -9.16 -1.36
N LEU A 60 10.03 -9.84 -2.49
CA LEU A 60 9.37 -11.14 -2.59
C LEU A 60 10.40 -12.26 -2.42
N SER A 61 10.05 -13.32 -1.70
CA SER A 61 10.94 -14.47 -1.43
C SER A 61 10.97 -15.52 -2.54
N MET A 62 10.22 -15.31 -3.63
CA MET A 62 9.98 -16.29 -4.71
C MET A 62 9.52 -17.65 -4.19
N LYS A 63 8.69 -17.63 -3.15
CA LYS A 63 7.95 -18.76 -2.60
C LYS A 63 6.54 -18.29 -2.30
N ASP A 64 5.61 -19.23 -2.19
CA ASP A 64 4.28 -18.92 -1.69
C ASP A 64 4.39 -18.27 -0.30
N GLU A 65 3.86 -17.07 -0.17
CA GLU A 65 4.01 -16.28 1.05
C GLU A 65 2.83 -15.34 1.27
N THR A 66 2.59 -15.00 2.53
CA THR A 66 1.66 -13.95 2.92
C THR A 66 2.45 -12.75 3.40
N LEU A 67 2.29 -11.63 2.70
CA LEU A 67 2.96 -10.38 3.01
C LEU A 67 1.94 -9.39 3.57
N VAL A 68 2.36 -8.67 4.60
CA VAL A 68 1.67 -7.46 5.04
C VAL A 68 2.41 -6.26 4.47
N LEU A 69 1.66 -5.37 3.80
CA LEU A 69 2.13 -4.05 3.36
C LEU A 69 1.40 -2.99 4.17
N GLU A 70 2.17 -2.21 4.92
CA GLU A 70 1.70 -1.07 5.69
C GLU A 70 2.16 0.19 4.98
N ALA A 71 1.21 1.04 4.59
CA ALA A 71 1.50 2.31 3.93
C ALA A 71 2.16 3.27 4.91
N ASP A 72 3.26 3.89 4.47
CA ASP A 72 3.84 5.05 5.15
C ASP A 72 2.81 6.19 5.15
N PRO A 73 2.37 6.66 6.34
CA PRO A 73 1.42 7.77 6.44
C PRO A 73 1.99 9.10 5.88
N ASN A 74 3.30 9.19 5.69
CA ASN A 74 3.98 10.32 5.08
C ASN A 74 4.27 10.14 3.58
N ALA A 75 3.77 9.06 2.96
CA ALA A 75 3.86 8.92 1.52
C ALA A 75 3.12 10.07 0.81
N GLU A 76 3.82 10.71 -0.12
CA GLU A 76 3.34 11.93 -0.77
C GLU A 76 3.12 11.73 -2.27
N GLN A 77 2.02 12.30 -2.77
CA GLN A 77 1.82 12.54 -4.20
C GLN A 77 1.92 14.05 -4.44
N VAL A 78 2.96 14.50 -5.15
CA VAL A 78 3.20 15.92 -5.46
C VAL A 78 3.15 16.81 -4.19
N GLY A 79 3.87 16.40 -3.15
CA GLY A 79 3.97 17.16 -1.90
C GLY A 79 2.72 17.12 -1.01
N LYS A 80 1.70 16.31 -1.34
CA LYS A 80 0.53 16.07 -0.49
C LYS A 80 0.59 14.69 0.13
N LYS A 81 0.50 14.61 1.45
CA LYS A 81 0.42 13.33 2.17
C LYS A 81 -0.93 12.67 1.93
N ALA A 82 -0.98 11.34 2.08
CA ALA A 82 -2.22 10.59 1.95
C ALA A 82 -3.39 11.14 2.80
N ALA A 83 -3.10 11.63 4.01
CA ALA A 83 -4.10 12.21 4.91
C ALA A 83 -4.67 13.56 4.42
N ASP A 84 -3.94 14.26 3.54
CA ASP A 84 -4.31 15.56 2.98
C ASP A 84 -4.92 15.45 1.58
N MET A 85 -5.03 14.23 1.03
CA MET A 85 -5.65 13.97 -0.27
C MET A 85 -7.17 14.06 -0.17
N ILE A 86 -7.82 14.56 -1.22
CA ILE A 86 -9.28 14.70 -1.26
C ILE A 86 -9.92 13.33 -1.46
N GLN A 87 -9.35 12.52 -2.35
CA GLN A 87 -9.80 11.16 -2.63
C GLN A 87 -8.61 10.20 -2.71
N PRO A 88 -7.98 9.85 -1.57
CA PRO A 88 -6.86 8.92 -1.56
C PRO A 88 -7.32 7.54 -2.04
N ALA A 89 -6.52 6.92 -2.88
CA ALA A 89 -6.68 5.55 -3.33
C ALA A 89 -5.34 4.84 -3.40
N TYR A 90 -5.38 3.56 -3.10
CA TYR A 90 -4.21 2.70 -3.09
C TYR A 90 -4.30 1.66 -4.20
N TYR A 91 -3.15 1.35 -4.79
CA TYR A 91 -3.01 0.24 -5.71
C TYR A 91 -1.71 -0.52 -5.47
N LEU A 92 -1.75 -1.82 -5.74
CA LEU A 92 -0.63 -2.74 -5.63
C LEU A 92 -0.07 -3.02 -7.02
N SER A 93 1.25 -2.96 -7.15
CA SER A 93 1.99 -3.36 -8.34
C SER A 93 3.14 -4.28 -7.96
N ILE A 94 3.50 -5.18 -8.88
CA ILE A 94 4.68 -6.04 -8.75
C ILE A 94 5.73 -5.62 -9.78
N SER A 95 6.98 -5.43 -9.34
CA SER A 95 8.12 -5.05 -10.18
C SER A 95 9.25 -6.07 -10.11
N GLY A 96 10.20 -5.99 -11.06
CA GLY A 96 11.34 -6.91 -11.18
C GLY A 96 11.24 -7.83 -12.40
N ASP A 97 11.78 -9.04 -12.27
CA ASP A 97 11.78 -10.10 -13.29
C ASP A 97 10.42 -10.83 -13.38
N VAL A 98 9.52 -10.49 -12.47
CA VAL A 98 8.17 -11.02 -12.33
C VAL A 98 7.15 -9.89 -12.35
N PHE A 99 5.92 -10.23 -12.69
CA PHE A 99 4.79 -9.33 -12.61
C PHE A 99 3.53 -10.08 -12.16
N ALA A 100 2.54 -9.33 -11.71
CA ALA A 100 1.17 -9.79 -11.54
C ALA A 100 0.24 -8.70 -12.05
N ASP A 101 -1.01 -9.07 -12.33
CA ASP A 101 -2.03 -8.08 -12.70
C ASP A 101 -2.21 -7.10 -11.53
N PRO A 102 -2.13 -5.77 -11.78
CA PRO A 102 -2.21 -4.78 -10.70
C PRO A 102 -3.58 -4.79 -10.04
N ALA A 103 -3.60 -4.64 -8.72
CA ALA A 103 -4.83 -4.55 -7.94
C ALA A 103 -5.09 -3.08 -7.56
N PHE A 104 -6.24 -2.54 -7.99
CA PHE A 104 -6.59 -1.13 -7.80
C PHE A 104 -7.71 -0.95 -6.78
N SER A 105 -7.88 0.29 -6.32
CA SER A 105 -8.95 0.69 -5.39
C SER A 105 -8.98 -0.18 -4.12
N LEU A 106 -7.80 -0.39 -3.56
CA LEU A 106 -7.63 -1.23 -2.38
C LEU A 106 -8.26 -0.57 -1.15
N SER A 107 -8.86 -1.39 -0.30
CA SER A 107 -9.45 -0.96 0.97
C SER A 107 -8.55 -1.33 2.15
N ASN A 108 -8.62 -0.55 3.24
CA ASN A 108 -7.84 -0.84 4.43
C ASN A 108 -8.26 -2.20 5.04
N GLY A 109 -7.29 -3.03 5.39
CA GLY A 109 -7.49 -4.39 5.88
C GLY A 109 -7.82 -5.43 4.80
N GLN A 110 -7.78 -5.06 3.52
CA GLN A 110 -8.10 -5.98 2.43
C GLN A 110 -7.04 -7.08 2.28
N VAL A 111 -7.51 -8.30 2.01
CA VAL A 111 -6.67 -9.42 1.58
C VAL A 111 -6.74 -9.52 0.05
N VAL A 112 -5.58 -9.49 -0.60
CA VAL A 112 -5.41 -9.59 -2.06
C VAL A 112 -4.62 -10.86 -2.34
N THR A 113 -5.03 -11.64 -3.32
CA THR A 113 -4.23 -12.79 -3.79
C THR A 113 -3.68 -12.47 -5.18
N VAL A 114 -2.38 -12.64 -5.37
CA VAL A 114 -1.70 -12.41 -6.65
C VAL A 114 -0.93 -13.66 -7.05
N THR A 115 -1.06 -14.04 -8.32
CA THR A 115 -0.22 -15.09 -8.91
C THR A 115 0.86 -14.45 -9.75
N LEU A 116 2.13 -14.70 -9.40
CA LEU A 116 3.26 -14.16 -10.13
C LEU A 116 3.41 -14.83 -11.50
N ARG A 117 3.89 -14.04 -12.47
CA ARG A 117 4.25 -14.50 -13.81
C ARG A 117 5.63 -13.97 -14.16
N ALA A 118 6.38 -14.72 -14.98
CA ALA A 118 7.64 -14.27 -15.54
C ALA A 118 7.41 -13.08 -16.49
N ARG A 119 8.16 -11.99 -16.32
CA ARG A 119 8.17 -10.93 -17.34
C ARG A 119 8.94 -11.43 -18.57
N SER A 120 8.31 -11.40 -19.74
CA SER A 120 8.97 -11.71 -21.01
C SER A 120 9.99 -10.62 -21.30
N SER A 121 11.25 -11.01 -21.51
CA SER A 121 12.31 -10.14 -22.04
C SER A 121 12.11 -9.88 -23.53
#